data_AF-A0A937PJD1-F1
#
_entry.id   AF-A0A937PJD1-F1
#
_cell.length_a   1.000
_cell.length_b   1.000
_cell.length_c   1.000
_cell.angle_alpha   90.00
_cell.angle_beta   90.00
_cell.angle_gamma   90.00
#
_symmetry.space_group_name_H-M   'P 1'
#
loop_
_entity.id
_entity.type
_entity.pdbx_description
1 polymer ?
#
loop_
_entity_poly.entity_id
_entity_poly.type
_entity_poly.pdbx_seq_one_letter_code
_entity_poly.pdbx_strand_id
1 'polypeptide(L)'
;MDKKTLYKISYGMYVVSSKKENKFNGQIANTVFQVTAEPPQVSVCINKENLTHQFIQESKVFTISILERDAPMKFIGHFGFKSGKELEKFKDIDYKLGMTGAPIVIQNCLGYLECEVTGSMNVGTHTIFIGKVIEAQLTREGESLTYAYYHQVKNGKSPKNAPTHIREGIESKEENKMAKYKCTVCGYIYDLEKGDPDSGVSPGIPFENLPNDWVCPVCGAGKDKFEKIS
;
A
#
# COMPACT_ATOMS: atom_id res chain seq x y z
N MET A 1 13.16 18.25 8.26
CA MET A 1 12.34 18.03 7.05
C MET A 1 10.99 17.49 7.47
N ASP A 2 9.90 18.14 7.06
CA ASP A 2 8.57 17.58 7.29
C ASP A 2 8.34 16.38 6.35
N LYS A 3 8.38 15.17 6.93
CA LYS A 3 8.18 13.92 6.19
C LYS A 3 6.73 13.78 5.68
N LYS A 4 5.77 14.53 6.24
CA LYS A 4 4.36 14.46 5.84
C LYS A 4 4.16 14.88 4.37
N THR A 5 5.00 15.77 3.88
CA THR A 5 4.99 16.24 2.48
C THR A 5 5.16 15.08 1.49
N LEU A 6 5.94 14.05 1.83
CA LEU A 6 6.16 12.90 0.94
C LEU A 6 4.89 12.07 0.73
N TYR A 7 3.95 12.06 1.67
CA TYR A 7 2.66 11.37 1.52
C TYR A 7 1.68 12.10 0.59
N LYS A 8 1.99 13.33 0.16
CA LYS A 8 1.20 14.06 -0.84
C LYS A 8 1.55 13.66 -2.27
N ILE A 9 2.62 12.89 -2.48
CA ILE A 9 2.95 12.33 -3.79
C ILE A 9 1.96 11.20 -4.12
N SER A 10 1.36 11.26 -5.30
CA SER A 10 0.36 10.30 -5.76
C SER A 10 1.01 9.10 -6.45
N TYR A 11 0.45 7.92 -6.23
CA TYR A 11 0.90 6.67 -6.82
C TYR A 11 -0.29 5.77 -7.15
N GLY A 12 -0.13 4.94 -8.19
CA GLY A 12 -0.95 3.76 -8.38
C GLY A 12 -0.49 2.59 -7.51
N MET A 13 -1.10 1.43 -7.73
CA MET A 13 -0.77 0.16 -7.09
C MET A 13 -0.64 -0.92 -8.16
N TYR A 14 0.46 -1.66 -8.11
CA TYR A 14 0.83 -2.61 -9.17
C TYR A 14 1.40 -3.90 -8.57
N VAL A 15 1.28 -5.00 -9.30
CA VAL A 15 2.13 -6.17 -9.10
C VAL A 15 3.27 -6.11 -10.09
N VAL A 16 4.50 -6.01 -9.61
CA VAL A 16 5.71 -6.10 -10.44
C VAL A 16 6.25 -7.52 -10.31
N SER A 17 6.39 -8.21 -11.44
CA SER A 17 6.85 -9.60 -11.48
C SER A 17 8.04 -9.78 -12.41
N SER A 18 8.78 -10.86 -12.20
CA SER A 18 9.90 -11.26 -13.02
C SER A 18 10.16 -12.77 -12.85
N LYS A 19 11.18 -13.28 -13.53
CA LYS A 19 11.53 -14.71 -13.53
C LYS A 19 13.02 -14.93 -13.27
N LYS A 20 13.34 -16.15 -12.87
CA LYS A 20 14.70 -16.71 -12.90
C LYS A 20 14.58 -18.17 -13.25
N GLU A 21 15.14 -18.56 -14.40
CA GLU A 21 14.97 -19.92 -14.95
C GLU A 21 13.48 -20.31 -15.00
N ASN A 22 13.10 -21.39 -14.31
CA ASN A 22 11.72 -21.89 -14.20
C ASN A 22 10.96 -21.35 -12.98
N LYS A 23 11.51 -20.37 -12.26
CA LYS A 23 10.90 -19.79 -11.06
C LYS A 23 10.33 -18.40 -11.33
N PHE A 24 9.19 -18.14 -10.72
CA PHE A 24 8.44 -16.89 -10.84
C PHE A 24 8.33 -16.19 -9.49
N ASN A 25 8.47 -14.87 -9.50
CA ASN A 25 8.24 -14.08 -8.30
C ASN A 25 7.70 -12.69 -8.65
N GLY A 26 6.97 -12.11 -7.69
CA GLY A 26 6.36 -10.80 -7.82
C GLY A 26 6.21 -10.12 -6.47
N GLN A 27 6.01 -8.80 -6.51
CA GLN A 27 5.72 -7.99 -5.34
C GLN A 27 4.71 -6.90 -5.65
N ILE A 28 4.08 -6.37 -4.61
CA ILE A 28 3.40 -5.08 -4.72
C ILE A 28 4.45 -3.97 -4.88
N ALA A 29 4.21 -3.06 -5.80
CA ALA A 29 4.95 -1.81 -5.93
C ALA A 29 3.95 -0.68 -6.21
N ASN A 30 4.23 0.51 -5.68
CA ASN A 30 3.51 1.74 -5.99
C ASN A 30 4.36 2.70 -6.84
N THR A 31 5.68 2.64 -6.72
CA THR A 31 6.62 3.47 -7.48
C THR A 31 6.85 2.92 -8.88
N VAL A 32 5.86 3.17 -9.74
CA VAL A 32 5.88 2.88 -11.18
C VAL A 32 5.40 4.14 -11.92
N PHE A 33 6.10 4.53 -12.98
CA PHE A 33 5.70 5.67 -13.82
C PHE A 33 6.30 5.56 -15.23
N GLN A 34 5.66 6.19 -16.20
CA GLN A 34 6.18 6.31 -17.56
C GLN A 34 7.32 7.33 -17.60
N VAL A 35 8.41 7.00 -18.30
CA VAL A 35 9.62 7.84 -18.43
C VAL A 35 9.64 8.56 -19.77
N THR A 36 9.33 7.87 -20.86
CA THR A 36 9.34 8.40 -22.22
C THR A 36 8.14 7.87 -23.02
N ALA A 37 7.73 8.64 -24.03
CA ALA A 37 6.68 8.26 -24.97
C ALA A 37 7.23 7.49 -26.17
N GLU A 38 8.40 7.89 -26.69
CA GLU A 38 9.01 7.28 -27.88
C GLU A 38 10.52 7.05 -27.69
N PRO A 39 11.00 5.79 -27.66
CA PRO A 39 10.18 4.59 -27.48
C PRO A 39 9.46 4.61 -26.12
N PRO A 40 8.33 3.90 -25.95
CA PRO A 40 7.64 3.86 -24.66
C PRO A 40 8.52 3.16 -23.62
N GLN A 41 8.86 3.88 -22.55
CA GLN A 41 9.61 3.33 -21.42
C GLN A 41 8.93 3.63 -20.10
N VAL A 42 9.04 2.69 -19.18
CA VAL A 42 8.52 2.79 -17.81
C VAL A 42 9.62 2.52 -16.80
N SER A 43 9.46 3.07 -15.61
CA SER A 43 10.36 2.85 -14.49
C SER A 43 9.66 2.12 -13.36
N VAL A 44 10.40 1.21 -12.70
CA VAL A 44 10.03 0.60 -11.43
C VAL A 44 11.16 0.79 -10.41
N CYS A 45 10.84 1.15 -9.16
CA CYS A 45 11.83 1.29 -8.09
C CYS A 45 11.68 0.17 -7.07
N ILE A 46 12.65 -0.74 -7.02
CA ILE A 46 12.55 -2.00 -6.27
C ILE A 46 13.66 -2.11 -5.24
N ASN A 47 13.30 -2.48 -4.01
CA ASN A 47 14.24 -2.65 -2.90
C ASN A 47 15.16 -3.85 -3.14
N LYS A 48 16.45 -3.67 -2.88
CA LYS A 48 17.50 -4.69 -3.12
C LYS A 48 17.34 -5.96 -2.27
N GLU A 49 16.60 -5.90 -1.17
CA GLU A 49 16.35 -7.07 -0.31
C GLU A 49 15.28 -8.01 -0.88
N ASN A 50 14.43 -7.51 -1.78
CA ASN A 50 13.28 -8.26 -2.31
C ASN A 50 13.72 -9.25 -3.39
N LEU A 51 13.16 -10.46 -3.38
CA LEU A 51 13.49 -11.47 -4.40
C LEU A 51 13.14 -11.00 -5.83
N THR A 52 12.11 -10.16 -5.99
CA THR A 52 11.76 -9.59 -7.29
C THR A 52 12.88 -8.73 -7.85
N HIS A 53 13.60 -7.97 -7.01
CA HIS A 53 14.77 -7.19 -7.45
C HIS A 53 15.83 -8.10 -8.06
N GLN A 54 16.17 -9.19 -7.36
CA GLN A 54 17.14 -10.17 -7.84
C GLN A 54 16.72 -10.73 -9.20
N PHE A 55 15.45 -11.10 -9.36
CA PHE A 55 14.95 -11.68 -10.61
C PHE A 55 15.01 -10.67 -11.77
N ILE A 56 14.64 -9.41 -11.54
CA ILE A 56 14.75 -8.36 -12.56
C ILE A 56 16.22 -8.11 -12.93
N GLN A 57 17.10 -8.05 -11.93
CA GLN A 57 18.52 -7.81 -12.13
C GLN A 57 19.18 -8.90 -12.98
N GLU A 58 18.81 -10.16 -12.76
CA GLU A 58 19.38 -11.31 -13.48
C GLU A 58 18.73 -11.53 -14.85
N SER A 59 17.39 -11.53 -14.93
CA SER A 59 16.67 -11.82 -16.16
C SER A 59 16.57 -10.66 -17.15
N LYS A 60 16.81 -9.43 -16.68
CA LYS A 60 16.63 -8.18 -17.44
C LYS A 60 15.22 -8.00 -18.00
N VAL A 61 14.22 -8.62 -17.39
CA VAL A 61 12.81 -8.45 -17.78
C VAL A 61 11.93 -8.25 -16.57
N PHE A 62 10.84 -7.50 -16.73
CA PHE A 62 9.80 -7.39 -15.73
C PHE A 62 8.44 -7.16 -16.36
N THR A 63 7.40 -7.54 -15.63
CA THR A 63 6.01 -7.25 -15.97
C THR A 63 5.42 -6.35 -14.89
N ILE A 64 4.49 -5.49 -15.30
CA ILE A 64 3.69 -4.65 -14.41
C ILE A 64 2.22 -5.01 -14.63
N SER A 65 1.53 -5.44 -13.59
CA SER A 65 0.07 -5.67 -13.63
C SER A 65 -0.63 -4.59 -12.83
N ILE A 66 -1.56 -3.86 -13.46
CA ILE A 66 -2.24 -2.70 -12.90
C ILE A 66 -3.43 -3.18 -12.07
N LEU A 67 -3.42 -2.95 -10.76
CA LEU A 67 -4.46 -3.45 -9.88
C LEU A 67 -5.78 -2.69 -10.08
N GLU A 68 -6.88 -3.42 -10.08
CA GLU A 68 -8.22 -2.82 -10.03
C GLU A 68 -8.53 -2.30 -8.63
N ARG A 69 -9.36 -1.24 -8.55
CA ARG A 69 -9.72 -0.55 -7.29
C ARG A 69 -10.20 -1.52 -6.21
N ASP A 70 -10.96 -2.53 -6.59
CA ASP A 70 -11.57 -3.47 -5.64
C ASP A 70 -10.74 -4.73 -5.36
N ALA A 71 -9.49 -4.80 -5.85
CA ALA A 71 -8.58 -5.91 -5.60
C ALA A 71 -8.56 -6.33 -4.10
N PRO A 72 -8.80 -7.61 -3.76
CA PRO A 72 -8.94 -8.06 -2.38
C PRO A 72 -7.69 -7.84 -1.53
N MET A 73 -7.85 -7.45 -0.25
CA MET A 73 -6.73 -7.22 0.66
C MET A 73 -5.86 -8.48 0.87
N LYS A 74 -6.48 -9.67 0.85
CA LYS A 74 -5.76 -10.95 0.92
C LYS A 74 -4.81 -11.12 -0.27
N PHE A 75 -5.23 -10.72 -1.47
CA PHE A 75 -4.42 -10.77 -2.68
C PHE A 75 -3.28 -9.76 -2.64
N ILE A 76 -3.57 -8.51 -2.25
CA ILE A 76 -2.53 -7.48 -2.06
C ILE A 76 -1.50 -7.94 -1.02
N GLY A 77 -1.95 -8.49 0.10
CA GLY A 77 -1.08 -8.97 1.16
C GLY A 77 -0.22 -10.17 0.76
N HIS A 78 -0.73 -11.04 -0.11
CA HIS A 78 0.01 -12.18 -0.67
C HIS A 78 1.25 -11.73 -1.44
N PHE A 79 1.13 -10.71 -2.30
CA PHE A 79 2.26 -10.16 -3.03
C PHE A 79 3.09 -9.15 -2.21
N GLY A 80 2.47 -8.43 -1.26
CA GLY A 80 3.09 -7.32 -0.53
C GLY A 80 3.81 -7.70 0.76
N PHE A 81 3.33 -8.69 1.53
CA PHE A 81 3.85 -8.99 2.87
C PHE A 81 4.49 -10.37 3.01
N LYS A 82 4.41 -11.22 1.98
CA LYS A 82 5.07 -12.53 1.98
C LYS A 82 6.33 -12.50 1.13
N SER A 83 7.38 -13.17 1.56
CA SER A 83 8.61 -13.30 0.80
C SER A 83 8.51 -14.43 -0.22
N GLY A 84 8.90 -14.17 -1.47
CA GLY A 84 9.00 -15.22 -2.50
C GLY A 84 10.13 -16.23 -2.23
N LYS A 85 11.01 -15.94 -1.26
CA LYS A 85 12.07 -16.88 -0.81
C LYS A 85 11.50 -18.02 0.03
N GLU A 86 10.33 -17.80 0.64
CA GLU A 86 9.67 -18.73 1.57
C GLU A 86 8.39 -19.33 0.98
N LEU A 87 7.73 -18.61 0.07
CA LEU A 87 6.45 -19.01 -0.52
C LEU A 87 6.49 -18.92 -2.04
N GLU A 88 6.02 -19.97 -2.70
CA GLU A 88 5.71 -19.95 -4.14
C GLU A 88 4.45 -19.13 -4.41
N LYS A 89 4.63 -17.84 -4.68
CA LYS A 89 3.50 -16.89 -4.82
C LYS A 89 2.58 -17.19 -6.00
N PHE A 90 3.03 -17.90 -7.03
CA PHE A 90 2.29 -18.09 -8.28
C PHE A 90 1.49 -19.40 -8.33
N LYS A 91 1.54 -20.25 -7.30
CA LYS A 91 0.91 -21.57 -7.31
C LYS A 91 -0.63 -21.51 -7.48
N ASP A 92 -1.28 -20.57 -6.78
CA ASP A 92 -2.73 -20.41 -6.73
C ASP A 92 -3.17 -19.02 -7.22
N ILE A 93 -2.45 -18.47 -8.19
CA ILE A 93 -2.72 -17.15 -8.77
C ILE A 93 -2.97 -17.32 -10.26
N ASP A 94 -3.99 -16.65 -10.79
CA ASP A 94 -4.20 -16.62 -12.25
C ASP A 94 -3.18 -15.70 -12.90
N TYR A 95 -2.31 -16.28 -13.73
CA TYR A 95 -1.33 -15.57 -14.54
C TYR A 95 -1.22 -16.19 -15.94
N LYS A 96 -0.68 -15.42 -16.88
CA LYS A 96 -0.22 -15.92 -18.18
C LYS A 96 1.29 -15.68 -18.33
N LEU A 97 1.94 -16.39 -19.24
CA LEU A 97 3.33 -16.08 -19.60
C LEU A 97 3.35 -15.02 -20.69
N GLY A 98 4.19 -14.01 -20.50
CA GLY A 98 4.50 -13.02 -21.53
C GLY A 98 5.48 -13.55 -22.57
N MET A 99 5.80 -12.71 -23.55
CA MET A 99 6.72 -13.01 -24.65
C MET A 99 8.15 -13.27 -24.16
N THR A 100 8.55 -12.60 -23.07
CA THR A 100 9.83 -12.80 -22.36
C THR A 100 9.84 -14.06 -21.48
N GLY A 101 8.69 -14.72 -21.34
CA GLY A 101 8.45 -15.79 -20.39
C GLY A 101 8.35 -15.33 -18.94
N ALA A 102 8.33 -14.02 -18.66
CA ALA A 102 8.00 -13.50 -17.34
C ALA A 102 6.49 -13.66 -17.07
N PRO A 103 6.06 -13.90 -15.82
CA PRO A 103 4.66 -14.09 -15.50
C PRO A 103 3.92 -12.74 -15.50
N ILE A 104 2.72 -12.71 -16.09
CA ILE A 104 1.81 -11.58 -16.11
C ILE A 104 0.60 -11.95 -15.25
N VAL A 105 0.41 -11.25 -14.13
CA VAL A 105 -0.72 -11.52 -13.24
C VAL A 105 -1.99 -10.91 -13.85
N ILE A 106 -2.99 -11.75 -14.10
CA ILE A 106 -4.29 -11.33 -14.68
C ILE A 106 -5.36 -11.22 -13.59
N GLN A 107 -5.21 -11.97 -12.50
CA GLN A 107 -6.12 -11.92 -11.36
C GLN A 107 -6.11 -10.52 -10.73
N ASN A 108 -7.30 -9.97 -10.50
CA ASN A 108 -7.50 -8.64 -9.89
C ASN A 108 -6.76 -7.46 -10.58
N CYS A 109 -6.48 -7.57 -11.89
CA CYS A 109 -5.73 -6.57 -12.64
C CYS A 109 -6.48 -6.10 -13.91
N LEU A 110 -6.45 -4.80 -14.18
CA LEU A 110 -7.12 -4.16 -15.35
C LEU A 110 -6.37 -4.36 -16.66
N GLY A 111 -5.05 -4.46 -16.58
CA GLY A 111 -4.16 -4.55 -17.72
C GLY A 111 -2.72 -4.73 -17.27
N TYR A 112 -1.82 -4.83 -18.23
CA TYR A 112 -0.41 -5.10 -17.95
C TYR A 112 0.53 -4.43 -18.95
N LEU A 113 1.80 -4.36 -18.56
CA LEU A 113 2.93 -4.04 -19.40
C LEU A 113 4.00 -5.13 -19.24
N GLU A 114 4.65 -5.50 -20.34
CA GLU A 114 5.82 -6.36 -20.37
C GLU A 114 7.01 -5.58 -20.90
N CYS A 115 8.13 -5.66 -20.18
CA CYS A 115 9.26 -4.76 -20.36
C CYS A 115 10.60 -5.49 -20.39
N GLU A 116 11.49 -5.03 -21.26
CA GLU A 116 12.91 -5.38 -21.26
C GLU A 116 13.72 -4.24 -20.62
N VAL A 117 14.60 -4.58 -19.67
CA VAL A 117 15.42 -3.59 -18.95
C VAL A 117 16.45 -2.99 -19.89
N THR A 118 16.36 -1.68 -20.12
CA THR A 118 17.32 -0.91 -20.92
C THR A 118 18.32 -0.14 -20.07
N GLY A 119 18.04 0.03 -18.78
CA GLY A 119 18.93 0.73 -17.86
C GLY A 119 18.57 0.52 -16.40
N SER A 120 19.52 0.80 -15.51
CA SER A 120 19.25 0.83 -14.08
C SER A 120 20.11 1.86 -13.36
N MET A 121 19.61 2.35 -12.23
CA MET A 121 20.29 3.33 -11.39
C MET A 121 20.22 2.89 -9.93
N ASN A 122 21.38 2.85 -9.28
CA ASN A 122 21.48 2.59 -7.85
C ASN A 122 21.12 3.86 -7.07
N VAL A 123 20.13 3.78 -6.18
CA VAL A 123 19.64 4.92 -5.37
C VAL A 123 19.67 4.59 -3.87
N GLY A 124 20.69 3.85 -3.44
CA GLY A 124 20.86 3.45 -2.04
C GLY A 124 20.22 2.09 -1.75
N THR A 125 19.12 2.07 -1.00
CA THR A 125 18.41 0.83 -0.61
C THR A 125 17.63 0.19 -1.76
N HIS A 126 17.38 0.95 -2.82
CA HIS A 126 16.63 0.51 -4.00
C HIS A 126 17.47 0.62 -5.27
N THR A 127 17.02 -0.08 -6.30
CA THR A 127 17.43 0.13 -7.69
C THR A 127 16.22 0.62 -8.48
N ILE A 128 16.42 1.69 -9.24
CA ILE A 128 15.49 2.12 -10.28
C ILE A 128 15.83 1.32 -11.53
N PHE A 129 14.88 0.56 -12.04
CA PHE A 129 14.99 -0.09 -13.36
C PHE A 129 14.21 0.73 -14.37
N ILE A 130 14.77 0.90 -15.56
CA ILE A 130 14.11 1.49 -16.73
C ILE A 130 13.90 0.36 -17.72
N GLY A 131 12.65 0.13 -18.13
CA GLY A 131 12.28 -0.88 -19.10
C GLY A 131 11.65 -0.27 -20.33
N LYS A 132 12.06 -0.72 -21.51
CA LYS A 132 11.34 -0.49 -22.76
C LYS A 132 10.12 -1.41 -22.77
N VAL A 133 8.94 -0.83 -23.01
CA VAL A 133 7.70 -1.58 -23.13
C VAL A 133 7.70 -2.31 -24.47
N ILE A 134 7.58 -3.63 -24.44
CA ILE A 134 7.53 -4.47 -25.66
C ILE A 134 6.12 -4.98 -25.95
N GLU A 135 5.26 -5.04 -24.93
CA GLU A 135 3.86 -5.44 -25.04
C GLU A 135 3.07 -4.76 -23.92
N ALA A 136 1.86 -4.31 -24.21
CA ALA A 136 0.97 -3.70 -23.23
C ALA A 136 -0.48 -3.87 -23.65
N GLN A 137 -1.33 -4.31 -22.72
CA GLN A 137 -2.72 -4.59 -23.01
C GLN A 137 -3.61 -4.21 -21.83
N LEU A 138 -4.70 -3.50 -22.14
CA LEU A 138 -5.86 -3.38 -21.25
C LEU A 138 -6.74 -4.62 -21.45
N THR A 139 -6.95 -5.40 -20.39
CA THR A 139 -7.70 -6.66 -20.45
C THR A 139 -9.14 -6.53 -19.98
N ARG A 140 -9.44 -5.48 -19.20
CA ARG A 140 -10.80 -5.11 -18.77
C ARG A 140 -10.89 -3.61 -18.50
N GLU A 141 -12.09 -3.06 -18.63
CA GLU A 141 -12.39 -1.70 -18.17
C GLU A 141 -12.57 -1.67 -16.63
N GLY A 142 -12.30 -0.52 -16.03
CA GLY A 142 -12.47 -0.31 -14.59
C GLY A 142 -11.55 0.77 -14.03
N GLU A 143 -11.70 1.07 -12.75
CA GLU A 143 -10.87 2.04 -12.05
C GLU A 143 -9.62 1.39 -11.44
N SER A 144 -8.46 2.01 -11.61
CA SER A 144 -7.21 1.53 -11.03
C SER A 144 -7.14 1.81 -9.52
N LEU A 145 -6.54 0.90 -8.75
CA LEU A 145 -6.26 1.13 -7.35
C LEU A 145 -5.18 2.19 -7.17
N THR A 146 -5.51 3.27 -6.47
CA THR A 146 -4.54 4.29 -6.05
C THR A 146 -3.98 3.96 -4.67
N TYR A 147 -2.75 4.40 -4.40
CA TYR A 147 -2.12 4.26 -3.10
C TYR A 147 -2.85 5.07 -2.02
N ALA A 148 -3.41 6.23 -2.37
CA ALA A 148 -4.25 7.02 -1.46
C ALA A 148 -5.51 6.25 -1.05
N TYR A 149 -6.23 5.66 -2.01
CA TYR A 149 -7.42 4.84 -1.72
C TYR A 149 -7.09 3.61 -0.88
N TYR A 150 -5.96 2.94 -1.19
CA TYR A 150 -5.47 1.80 -0.42
C TYR A 150 -5.28 2.14 1.08
N HIS A 151 -4.71 3.30 1.40
CA HIS A 151 -4.52 3.74 2.78
C HIS A 151 -5.81 4.25 3.42
N GLN A 152 -6.54 5.15 2.75
CA GLN A 152 -7.66 5.88 3.33
C GLN A 152 -8.93 5.03 3.47
N VAL A 153 -9.18 4.14 2.50
CA VAL A 153 -10.43 3.38 2.42
C VAL A 153 -10.22 1.92 2.79
N LYS A 154 -9.12 1.31 2.32
CA LYS A 154 -8.83 -0.11 2.62
C LYS A 154 -8.02 -0.32 3.91
N ASN A 155 -7.66 0.74 4.64
CA ASN A 155 -6.80 0.69 5.83
C ASN A 155 -5.51 -0.12 5.60
N GLY A 156 -5.00 -0.04 4.36
CA GLY A 156 -3.83 -0.78 3.92
C GLY A 156 -2.55 -0.30 4.59
N LYS A 157 -1.59 -1.21 4.79
CA LYS A 157 -0.25 -0.87 5.32
C LYS A 157 0.78 -0.98 4.20
N SER A 158 1.83 -0.17 4.25
CA SER A 158 2.92 -0.33 3.28
C SER A 158 3.90 -1.39 3.74
N PRO A 159 4.38 -2.28 2.86
CA PRO A 159 5.44 -3.21 3.19
C PRO A 159 6.71 -2.48 3.66
N LYS A 160 7.48 -3.08 4.58
CA LYS A 160 8.72 -2.50 5.13
C LYS A 160 9.75 -2.07 4.08
N ASN A 161 9.68 -2.71 2.91
CA ASN A 161 10.62 -2.54 1.81
C ASN A 161 10.05 -1.69 0.65
N ALA A 162 8.91 -1.01 0.82
CA ALA A 162 8.43 -0.05 -0.19
C ALA A 162 9.24 1.26 -0.14
N PRO A 163 9.47 1.96 -1.26
CA PRO A 163 10.14 3.27 -1.26
C PRO A 163 9.44 4.31 -0.38
N THR A 164 8.12 4.19 -0.27
CA THR A 164 7.27 5.08 0.54
C THR A 164 7.14 4.63 1.99
N HIS A 165 7.76 3.51 2.39
CA HIS A 165 7.75 3.07 3.78
C HIS A 165 8.76 3.86 4.60
N ILE A 166 8.26 4.75 5.45
CA ILE A 166 9.08 5.43 6.45
C ILE A 166 9.22 4.47 7.64
N ARG A 167 10.44 3.94 7.87
CA ARG A 167 10.76 3.24 9.13
C ARG A 167 10.56 4.24 10.26
N GLU A 168 9.53 4.04 11.07
CA GLU A 168 9.35 4.77 12.33
C GLU A 168 10.56 4.43 13.21
N GLY A 169 11.38 5.43 13.46
CA GLY A 169 12.49 5.38 14.40
C GLY A 169 12.31 6.50 15.40
N ILE A 170 11.88 6.10 16.60
CA ILE A 170 11.89 6.85 17.87
C ILE A 170 11.00 8.09 17.91
N GLU A 171 9.69 7.87 18.02
CA GLU A 171 8.88 8.62 19.00
C GLU A 171 7.94 7.63 19.68
N SER A 172 8.13 7.49 20.98
CA SER A 172 7.39 6.68 21.94
C SER A 172 5.90 7.06 21.98
N LYS A 173 5.02 6.34 21.26
CA LYS A 173 3.56 6.43 21.44
C LYS A 173 2.83 5.14 21.05
N GLU A 174 3.09 4.04 21.74
CA GLU A 174 2.24 2.82 21.67
C GLU A 174 1.44 2.57 22.97
N GLU A 175 1.24 3.57 23.83
CA GLU A 175 0.37 3.45 25.01
C GLU A 175 -1.01 4.11 24.89
N ASN A 176 -1.36 4.74 23.75
CA ASN A 176 -2.61 5.50 23.67
C ASN A 176 -3.65 4.96 22.68
N LYS A 177 -3.56 3.68 22.28
CA LYS A 177 -4.53 3.10 21.32
C LYS A 177 -5.74 2.38 21.92
N MET A 178 -5.95 2.39 23.24
CA MET A 178 -7.14 1.77 23.85
C MET A 178 -7.77 2.56 25.01
N ALA A 179 -7.35 3.80 25.26
CA ALA A 179 -7.92 4.62 26.32
C ALA A 179 -9.43 4.84 26.12
N LYS A 180 -10.29 4.05 26.77
CA LYS A 180 -11.73 4.35 26.85
C LYS A 180 -11.92 5.44 27.89
N TYR A 181 -12.85 6.36 27.66
CA TYR A 181 -13.13 7.44 28.61
C TYR A 181 -14.54 7.27 29.14
N LYS A 182 -14.66 7.22 30.46
CA LYS A 182 -15.95 7.06 31.15
C LYS A 182 -16.32 8.35 31.85
N CYS A 183 -17.55 8.80 31.62
CA CYS A 183 -18.14 9.90 32.36
C CYS A 183 -18.34 9.48 33.81
N THR A 184 -17.76 10.21 34.76
CA THR A 184 -17.92 9.92 36.20
C THR A 184 -19.29 10.30 36.74
N VAL A 185 -20.07 11.10 35.98
CA VAL A 185 -21.41 11.56 36.36
C VAL A 185 -22.49 10.53 36.01
N CYS A 186 -22.49 9.99 34.79
CA CYS A 186 -23.54 9.08 34.30
C CYS A 186 -23.03 7.70 33.85
N GLY A 187 -21.72 7.50 33.80
CA GLY A 187 -21.12 6.23 33.39
C GLY A 187 -21.05 6.00 31.88
N TYR A 188 -21.44 6.96 31.05
CA TYR A 188 -21.28 6.88 29.58
C TYR A 188 -19.82 6.65 29.19
N ILE A 189 -19.57 5.72 28.26
CA ILE A 189 -18.24 5.39 27.76
C ILE A 189 -18.14 5.88 26.32
N TYR A 190 -17.17 6.76 26.04
CA TYR A 190 -16.91 7.22 24.69
C TYR A 190 -16.27 6.10 23.85
N ASP A 191 -16.91 5.77 22.74
CA ASP A 191 -16.47 4.75 21.79
C ASP A 191 -15.88 5.42 20.55
N LEU A 192 -14.58 5.22 20.34
CA LEU A 192 -13.85 5.79 19.22
C LEU A 192 -14.42 5.34 17.87
N GLU A 193 -14.92 4.10 17.76
CA GLU A 193 -15.42 3.56 16.49
C GLU A 193 -16.81 4.10 16.13
N LYS A 194 -17.55 4.60 17.12
CA LYS A 194 -18.87 5.18 16.90
C LYS A 194 -18.85 6.70 16.84
N GLY A 195 -17.90 7.33 17.53
CA GLY A 195 -17.92 8.78 17.74
C GLY A 195 -19.19 9.20 18.49
N ASP A 196 -19.63 10.43 18.24
CA ASP A 196 -20.91 10.97 18.73
C ASP A 196 -21.56 11.84 17.64
N PRO A 197 -22.15 11.21 16.61
CA PRO A 197 -22.66 11.91 15.43
C PRO A 197 -23.77 12.92 15.75
N ASP A 198 -24.57 12.64 16.78
CA ASP A 198 -25.67 13.50 17.22
C ASP A 198 -25.16 14.85 17.77
N SER A 199 -23.94 14.85 18.32
CA SER A 199 -23.21 16.06 18.75
C SER A 199 -22.20 16.56 17.70
N GLY A 200 -22.26 16.07 16.46
CA GLY A 200 -21.38 16.48 15.36
C GLY A 200 -19.98 15.85 15.36
N VAL A 201 -19.73 14.82 16.17
CA VAL A 201 -18.45 14.09 16.23
C VAL A 201 -18.52 12.82 15.40
N SER A 202 -17.77 12.78 14.30
CA SER A 202 -17.71 11.57 13.46
C SER A 202 -16.96 10.41 14.13
N PRO A 203 -17.24 9.16 13.72
CA PRO A 203 -16.41 7.99 14.05
C PRO A 203 -14.91 8.24 13.82
N GLY A 204 -14.08 7.76 14.73
CA GLY A 204 -12.62 7.77 14.61
C GLY A 204 -11.91 8.99 15.21
N ILE A 205 -12.64 9.92 15.84
CA ILE A 205 -12.05 11.07 16.56
C ILE A 205 -11.65 10.66 18.00
N PRO A 206 -10.36 10.69 18.38
CA PRO A 206 -9.94 10.39 19.77
C PRO A 206 -10.58 11.34 20.79
N PHE A 207 -10.84 10.86 22.02
CA PHE A 207 -11.44 11.67 23.09
C PHE A 207 -10.64 12.96 23.38
N GLU A 208 -9.31 12.87 23.34
CA GLU A 208 -8.39 14.00 23.50
C GLU A 208 -8.62 15.07 22.42
N ASN A 209 -9.02 14.67 21.21
CA ASN A 209 -9.25 15.53 20.06
C ASN A 209 -10.71 15.98 19.88
N LEU A 210 -11.60 15.67 20.83
CA LEU A 210 -12.97 16.19 20.82
C LEU A 210 -12.98 17.71 20.96
N PRO A 211 -13.91 18.42 20.31
CA PRO A 211 -14.09 19.87 20.46
C PRO A 211 -14.18 20.31 21.93
N ASN A 212 -13.75 21.54 22.25
CA ASN A 212 -13.74 22.04 23.64
C ASN A 212 -15.14 22.27 24.20
N ASP A 213 -16.09 22.51 23.31
CA ASP A 213 -17.52 22.69 23.57
C ASP A 213 -18.30 21.36 23.57
N TRP A 214 -17.63 20.24 23.28
CA TRP A 214 -18.26 18.92 23.38
C TRP A 214 -18.56 18.57 24.83
N VAL A 215 -19.78 18.10 25.06
CA VAL A 215 -20.28 17.65 26.36
C VAL A 215 -20.81 16.22 26.25
N CYS A 216 -20.88 15.52 27.38
CA CYS A 216 -21.42 14.18 27.44
C CYS A 216 -22.84 14.13 26.85
N PRO A 217 -23.12 13.30 25.82
CA PRO A 217 -24.43 13.26 25.17
C PRO A 217 -25.55 12.78 26.10
N VAL A 218 -25.21 12.09 27.20
CA VAL A 218 -26.18 11.55 28.16
C VAL A 218 -26.55 12.55 29.25
N CYS A 219 -25.62 13.38 29.72
CA CYS A 219 -25.84 14.23 30.92
C CYS A 219 -25.38 15.68 30.79
N GLY A 220 -24.79 16.07 29.67
CA GLY A 220 -24.30 17.43 29.43
C GLY A 220 -23.06 17.84 30.23
N ALA A 221 -22.43 16.90 30.97
CA ALA A 221 -21.19 17.18 31.68
C ALA A 221 -20.03 17.44 30.71
N GLY A 222 -19.16 18.41 31.05
CA GLY A 222 -17.98 18.73 30.27
C GLY A 222 -16.92 17.62 30.26
N LYS A 223 -15.92 17.76 29.39
CA LYS A 223 -14.78 16.82 29.24
C LYS A 223 -13.99 16.64 30.54
N ASP A 224 -14.03 17.61 31.46
CA ASP A 224 -13.38 17.54 32.78
C ASP A 224 -13.97 16.44 33.70
N LYS A 225 -15.18 15.95 33.39
CA LYS A 225 -15.85 14.88 34.12
C LYS A 225 -15.67 13.49 33.51
N PHE A 226 -14.66 13.31 32.67
CA PHE A 226 -14.31 12.02 32.09
C PHE A 226 -12.98 11.49 32.63
N GLU A 227 -12.97 10.24 33.02
CA GLU A 227 -11.77 9.52 33.45
C GLU A 227 -11.37 8.45 32.44
N LYS A 228 -10.06 8.26 32.28
CA LYS A 228 -9.50 7.23 31.41
C LYS A 228 -9.65 5.85 32.09
N ILE A 229 -10.36 4.94 31.44
CA ILE A 229 -10.56 3.56 31.84
C ILE A 229 -9.91 2.64 30.81
N SER A 230 -8.64 2.27 31.04
CA SER A 230 -7.85 1.27 30.29
C SER A 230 -7.98 1.33 28.76
#